data_AF-A0A7X7S1V1-F1
#
_entry.id   AF-A0A7X7S1V1-F1
#
_cell.length_a   1.000
_cell.length_b   1.000
_cell.length_c   1.000
_cell.angle_alpha   90.00
_cell.angle_beta   90.00
_cell.angle_gamma   90.00
#
_symmetry.space_group_name_H-M   'P 1'
#
loop_
_entity.id
_entity.type
_entity.pdbx_description
1 polymer ?
#
loop_
_entity_poly.entity_id
_entity_poly.type
_entity_poly.pdbx_seq_one_letter_code
_entity_poly.pdbx_strand_id
1 'polypeptide(L)'
;MGNLFRELNVDCEYNRNLLTAKKNTNGDKIRPDIIIHRRLSPNNCIIFEIKKGGKDSQKAITDIRKLEDAVAGNLGYDLGVFIGILKRRIDICWIEKINSTLFKTCETI
;
A
#
# COMPACT_ATOMS: atom_id res chain seq x y z
N MET A 1 -22.97 1.11 16.33
CA MET A 1 -22.26 0.87 15.05
C MET A 1 -21.04 0.03 15.34
N GLY A 2 -21.10 -1.27 15.02
CA GLY A 2 -20.03 -2.21 15.34
C GLY A 2 -18.78 -1.96 14.50
N ASN A 3 -17.61 -2.16 15.09
CA ASN A 3 -16.30 -2.11 14.43
C ASN A 3 -16.34 -2.93 13.12
N LEU A 4 -16.41 -2.25 11.98
CA LEU A 4 -16.51 -2.85 10.64
C LEU A 4 -15.31 -3.75 10.30
N PHE A 5 -14.24 -3.71 11.11
CA PHE A 5 -12.95 -4.33 10.86
C PHE A 5 -12.34 -5.03 12.09
N ARG A 6 -13.15 -5.56 13.03
CA ARG A 6 -12.63 -6.19 14.28
C ARG A 6 -11.52 -7.22 14.07
N GLU A 7 -11.56 -7.91 12.92
CA GLU A 7 -10.62 -8.99 12.60
C GLU A 7 -9.36 -8.49 11.87
N LEU A 8 -9.35 -7.24 11.42
CA LEU A 8 -8.21 -6.63 10.74
C LEU A 8 -7.29 -5.96 11.76
N ASN A 9 -6.00 -6.07 11.49
CA ASN A 9 -4.92 -5.51 12.28
C ASN A 9 -4.28 -4.40 11.49
N VAL A 10 -3.96 -3.30 12.15
CA VAL A 10 -3.13 -2.23 11.61
C VAL A 10 -1.74 -2.38 12.19
N ASP A 11 -0.74 -2.60 11.34
CA ASP A 11 0.65 -2.69 11.79
C ASP A 11 1.51 -1.69 11.01
N CYS A 12 2.31 -0.91 11.73
CA CYS A 12 3.36 -0.08 11.16
C CYS A 12 4.62 -0.92 10.97
N GLU A 13 5.25 -0.83 9.80
CA GLU A 13 6.49 -1.52 9.45
C GLU A 13 6.54 -3.01 9.88
N TYR A 14 5.51 -3.77 9.49
CA TYR A 14 5.40 -5.20 9.80
C TYR A 14 6.21 -6.08 8.85
N ASN A 15 7.32 -6.63 9.35
CA ASN A 15 8.00 -7.76 8.71
C ASN A 15 7.36 -9.08 9.14
N ARG A 16 6.30 -9.49 8.42
CA ARG A 16 5.55 -10.75 8.63
C ARG A 16 6.44 -11.98 8.84
N ASN A 17 7.53 -12.06 8.10
CA ASN A 17 8.38 -13.24 8.06
C ASN A 17 9.54 -13.20 9.05
N LEU A 18 9.65 -12.16 9.91
CA LEU A 18 10.67 -11.88 10.95
C LEU A 18 12.15 -11.96 10.50
N LEU A 19 12.53 -12.94 9.69
CA LEU A 19 13.84 -13.26 9.13
C LEU A 19 13.91 -13.11 7.60
N THR A 20 12.79 -13.23 6.87
CA THR A 20 12.77 -13.12 5.40
C THR A 20 12.15 -11.80 4.94
N ALA A 21 12.87 -10.98 4.18
CA ALA A 21 12.31 -9.74 3.62
C ALA A 21 11.17 -10.05 2.62
N LYS A 22 10.05 -9.33 2.71
CA LYS A 22 9.01 -9.32 1.65
C LYS A 22 9.66 -8.89 0.34
N LYS A 23 9.31 -9.53 -0.77
CA LYS A 23 9.86 -9.21 -2.10
C LYS A 23 8.75 -8.99 -3.14
N ASN A 24 8.97 -8.10 -4.12
CA ASN A 24 8.11 -8.01 -5.30
C ASN A 24 8.38 -9.17 -6.27
N THR A 25 7.67 -9.17 -7.41
CA THR A 25 7.87 -10.13 -8.51
C THR A 25 9.28 -10.13 -9.08
N ASN A 26 10.01 -9.02 -8.96
CA ASN A 26 11.40 -8.88 -9.41
C ASN A 26 12.44 -9.29 -8.34
N GLY A 27 11.99 -9.66 -7.13
CA GLY A 27 12.87 -10.05 -6.03
C GLY A 27 13.37 -8.89 -5.14
N ASP A 28 12.93 -7.65 -5.40
CA ASP A 28 13.29 -6.46 -4.62
C ASP A 28 12.59 -6.46 -3.27
N LYS A 29 13.31 -6.08 -2.21
CA LYS A 29 12.74 -6.01 -0.86
C LYS A 29 11.67 -4.91 -0.79
N ILE A 30 10.46 -5.26 -0.34
CA ILE A 30 9.38 -4.33 -0.03
C ILE A 30 9.25 -4.17 1.49
N ARG A 31 9.18 -2.92 1.95
CA ARG A 31 8.86 -2.55 3.33
C ARG A 31 7.84 -1.42 3.32
N PRO A 32 6.54 -1.72 3.49
CA PRO A 32 5.52 -0.69 3.55
C PRO A 32 5.53 0.03 4.89
N ASP A 33 5.11 1.30 4.87
CA ASP A 33 5.01 2.12 6.08
C ASP A 33 3.89 1.59 7.01
N ILE A 34 2.70 1.32 6.46
CA ILE A 34 1.56 0.76 7.21
C ILE A 34 0.88 -0.32 6.37
N ILE A 35 0.39 -1.36 7.03
CA ILE A 35 -0.50 -2.35 6.42
C ILE A 35 -1.75 -2.57 7.26
N ILE A 36 -2.83 -2.96 6.59
CA ILE A 36 -4.03 -3.51 7.20
C ILE A 36 -4.22 -4.94 6.69
N HIS A 37 -4.25 -5.90 7.60
CA HIS A 37 -4.25 -7.34 7.25
C HIS A 37 -4.92 -8.19 8.33
N ARG A 38 -5.19 -9.46 8.01
CA ARG A 38 -5.55 -10.46 9.01
C ARG A 38 -4.30 -11.24 9.44
N ARG A 39 -3.98 -11.24 10.75
CA ARG A 39 -2.83 -11.98 11.28
C ARG A 39 -2.97 -13.48 10.99
N LEU A 40 -1.83 -14.14 10.75
CA LEU A 40 -1.74 -15.57 10.40
C LEU A 40 -2.54 -15.97 9.15
N SER A 41 -2.92 -15.01 8.30
CA SER A 41 -3.69 -15.23 7.07
C SER A 41 -2.93 -14.64 5.88
N PRO A 42 -3.01 -15.23 4.67
CA PRO A 42 -2.48 -14.60 3.46
C PRO A 42 -3.25 -13.33 3.05
N ASN A 43 -4.39 -13.05 3.68
CA ASN A 43 -5.28 -11.95 3.32
C ASN A 43 -4.69 -10.60 3.75
N ASN A 44 -4.10 -9.90 2.78
CA ASN A 44 -3.61 -8.54 2.93
C ASN A 44 -4.68 -7.59 2.37
N CYS A 45 -5.18 -6.65 3.16
CA CYS A 45 -6.27 -5.79 2.72
C CYS A 45 -5.73 -4.49 2.13
N ILE A 46 -4.92 -3.76 2.90
CA ILE A 46 -4.45 -2.42 2.49
C ILE A 46 -2.96 -2.26 2.74
N ILE A 47 -2.25 -1.68 1.77
CA ILE A 47 -0.85 -1.26 1.87
C ILE A 47 -0.74 0.25 1.71
N PHE A 48 -0.03 0.90 2.63
CA PHE A 48 0.18 2.33 2.62
C PHE A 48 1.65 2.66 2.44
N GLU A 49 1.90 3.71 1.65
CA GLU A 49 3.19 4.40 1.57
C GLU A 49 2.97 5.90 1.82
N ILE A 50 3.70 6.48 2.76
CA ILE A 50 3.54 7.88 3.20
C ILE A 50 4.86 8.62 3.00
N LYS A 51 4.85 9.72 2.24
CA LYS A 51 6.05 10.48 1.87
C LYS A 51 5.90 11.98 2.11
N LYS A 52 7.03 12.63 2.40
CA LYS A 52 7.16 14.11 2.50
C LYS A 52 7.32 14.76 1.13
N GLY A 53 6.50 14.38 0.16
CA GLY A 53 6.58 14.83 -1.22
C GLY A 53 5.34 14.47 -2.03
N GLY A 54 5.00 15.30 -3.00
CA GLY A 54 3.81 15.11 -3.82
C GLY A 54 3.89 13.97 -4.83
N LYS A 55 2.72 13.57 -5.33
CA LYS A 55 2.55 12.42 -6.24
C LYS A 55 3.36 12.52 -7.55
N ASP A 56 3.69 13.75 -7.98
CA ASP A 56 4.38 14.00 -9.25
C ASP A 56 5.91 13.94 -9.14
N SER A 57 6.46 13.75 -7.92
CA SER A 57 7.90 13.58 -7.76
C SER A 57 8.36 12.23 -8.31
N GLN A 58 9.58 12.15 -8.85
CA GLN A 58 10.13 10.90 -9.38
C GLN A 58 10.16 9.78 -8.33
N LYS A 59 10.37 10.12 -7.05
CA LYS A 59 10.31 9.18 -5.93
C LYS A 59 8.89 8.67 -5.71
N ALA A 60 7.90 9.55 -5.67
CA ALA A 60 6.50 9.17 -5.52
C ALA A 60 6.00 8.29 -6.68
N ILE A 61 6.39 8.59 -7.93
CA ILE A 61 6.04 7.76 -9.09
C ILE A 61 6.59 6.34 -8.92
N THR A 62 7.83 6.20 -8.46
CA THR A 62 8.44 4.89 -8.19
C THR A 62 7.73 4.17 -7.05
N ASP A 63 7.36 4.87 -5.98
CA ASP A 63 6.65 4.28 -4.85
C ASP A 63 5.21 3.86 -5.23
N ILE A 64 4.50 4.67 -6.02
CA ILE A 64 3.17 4.33 -6.55
C ILE A 64 3.25 3.07 -7.41
N ARG A 65 4.26 2.92 -8.28
CA ARG A 65 4.44 1.70 -9.08
C ARG A 65 4.63 0.44 -8.21
N LYS A 66 5.33 0.55 -7.07
CA LYS A 66 5.44 -0.58 -6.13
C LYS A 66 4.08 -0.96 -5.53
N LEU A 67 3.21 0.01 -5.27
CA LEU A 67 1.84 -0.26 -4.81
C LEU A 67 1.01 -0.91 -5.92
N GLU A 68 1.15 -0.45 -7.17
CA GLU A 68 0.57 -1.09 -8.36
C GLU A 68 1.00 -2.57 -8.44
N ASP A 69 2.28 -2.88 -8.28
CA ASP A 69 2.80 -4.26 -8.25
C ASP A 69 2.26 -5.07 -7.05
N ALA A 70 2.12 -4.44 -5.88
CA ALA A 70 1.63 -5.11 -4.67
C ALA A 70 0.15 -5.50 -4.77
N VAL A 71 -0.65 -4.68 -5.47
CA VAL A 71 -2.07 -4.90 -5.71
C VAL A 71 -2.31 -5.84 -6.91
N ALA A 72 -1.55 -5.66 -8.00
CA ALA A 72 -1.68 -6.48 -9.19
C ALA A 72 -1.11 -7.89 -9.00
N GLY A 73 0.04 -7.98 -8.32
CA GLY A 73 0.91 -9.16 -8.25
C GLY A 73 0.69 -10.05 -7.04
N ASN A 74 1.72 -10.81 -6.71
CA ASN A 74 1.64 -11.97 -5.79
C ASN A 74 1.51 -11.61 -4.31
N LEU A 75 1.55 -10.33 -3.95
CA LEU A 75 1.37 -9.89 -2.56
C LEU A 75 -0.10 -9.84 -2.16
N GLY A 76 -1.03 -9.80 -3.13
CA GLY A 76 -2.45 -9.97 -2.88
C GLY A 76 -3.06 -8.90 -1.98
N TYR A 77 -2.64 -7.64 -2.12
CA TYR A 77 -3.33 -6.52 -1.46
C TYR A 77 -4.57 -6.13 -2.27
N ASP A 78 -5.68 -5.88 -1.57
CA ASP A 78 -6.93 -5.41 -2.21
C ASP A 78 -6.85 -3.93 -2.61
N LEU A 79 -6.14 -3.12 -1.81
CA LEU A 79 -5.98 -1.68 -2.00
C LEU A 79 -4.56 -1.21 -1.70
N GLY A 80 -4.01 -0.37 -2.59
CA GLY A 80 -2.79 0.39 -2.36
C GLY A 80 -3.10 1.88 -2.18
N VAL A 81 -2.43 2.52 -1.23
CA VAL A 81 -2.63 3.94 -0.93
C VAL A 81 -1.28 4.65 -0.81
N PHE A 82 -1.05 5.63 -1.68
CA PHE A 82 0.04 6.58 -1.53
C PHE A 82 -0.46 7.87 -0.92
N ILE A 83 0.22 8.38 0.10
CA ILE A 83 -0.08 9.67 0.73
C ILE A 83 1.16 10.56 0.66
N GLY A 84 1.10 11.57 -0.19
CA GLY A 84 2.10 12.62 -0.32
C GLY A 84 1.73 13.83 0.53
N ILE A 85 2.44 14.04 1.64
CA ILE A 85 2.21 15.19 2.52
C ILE A 85 3.13 16.33 2.08
N LEU A 86 2.54 17.35 1.46
CA LEU A 86 3.14 18.67 1.33
C LEU A 86 2.55 19.59 2.40
N LYS A 87 3.32 20.60 2.81
CA LYS A 87 3.02 21.51 3.94
C LYS A 87 1.53 21.81 4.19
N ARG A 88 0.78 22.21 3.16
CA ARG A 88 -0.68 22.50 3.23
C ARG A 88 -1.47 21.79 2.13
N ARG A 89 -0.93 20.71 1.57
CA ARG A 89 -1.52 19.97 0.45
C ARG A 89 -1.22 18.50 0.63
N ILE A 90 -2.25 17.66 0.61
CA ILE A 90 -2.09 16.21 0.68
C ILE A 90 -2.50 15.64 -0.66
N ASP A 91 -1.56 15.00 -1.35
CA ASP A 91 -1.86 14.22 -2.54
C ASP A 91 -2.15 12.78 -2.10
N ILE A 92 -3.31 12.25 -2.44
CA ILE A 92 -3.66 10.84 -2.19
C ILE A 92 -3.80 10.15 -3.55
N CYS A 93 -3.16 8.99 -3.71
CA CYS A 93 -3.40 8.13 -4.86
C CYS A 93 -3.87 6.76 -4.39
N TRP A 94 -5.01 6.35 -4.92
CA TRP A 94 -5.67 5.07 -4.70
C TRP A 94 -5.30 4.12 -5.84
N ILE A 95 -4.95 2.88 -5.49
CA ILE A 95 -4.63 1.81 -6.42
C ILE A 95 -5.56 0.64 -6.13
N GLU A 96 -6.53 0.42 -7.01
CA GLU A 96 -7.59 -0.57 -6.85
C GLU A 96 -7.52 -1.62 -7.94
N LYS A 97 -7.90 -2.87 -7.60
CA LYS A 97 -8.06 -3.95 -8.58
C LYS A 97 -9.53 -4.31 -8.71
N ILE A 98 -10.15 -3.93 -9.83
CA ILE A 98 -11.55 -4.23 -10.14
C ILE A 98 -11.57 -5.14 -11.37
N ASN A 99 -12.15 -6.34 -11.23
CA ASN A 99 -12.25 -7.34 -12.31
C ASN A 99 -10.90 -7.61 -13.01
N SER A 100 -9.82 -7.74 -12.24
CA SER A 100 -8.44 -7.95 -12.73
C SER A 100 -7.81 -6.77 -13.49
N THR A 101 -8.50 -5.64 -13.61
CA THR A 101 -7.94 -4.39 -14.12
C THR A 101 -7.52 -3.50 -12.96
N LEU A 102 -6.33 -2.91 -13.07
CA LEU A 102 -5.81 -1.98 -12.09
C LEU A 102 -6.28 -0.55 -12.42
N PHE A 103 -6.81 0.15 -11.43
CA PHE A 103 -7.22 1.54 -11.53
C PHE A 103 -6.39 2.37 -10.58
N LYS A 104 -5.94 3.53 -11.08
CA LYS A 104 -5.29 4.54 -10.26
C LYS A 104 -6.05 5.85 -10.36
N THR A 105 -6.51 6.33 -9.22
CA THR A 105 -7.15 7.65 -9.09
C THR A 105 -6.39 8.46 -8.06
N CYS A 106 -6.11 9.73 -8.36
CA CYS A 106 -5.45 10.62 -7.41
C CYS A 106 -6.31 11.84 -7.14
N GLU A 107 -6.31 12.28 -5.89
CA GLU A 107 -6.97 13.49 -5.43
C GLU A 107 -5.99 14.34 -4.61
N THR A 108 -6.31 15.62 -4.51
CA THR A 108 -5.53 16.57 -3.72
C THR A 108 -6.48 17.25 -2.73
N ILE A 109 -6.10 17.22 -1.45
CA ILE A 109 -6.83 17.82 -0.33
C ILE A 109 -6.04 19.00 0.22
#